data_AF-A0A409YSA1-F1
#
_entry.id   AF-A0A409YSA1-F1
#
_cell.length_a   1.000
_cell.length_b   1.000
_cell.length_c   1.000
_cell.angle_alpha   90.00
_cell.angle_beta   90.00
_cell.angle_gamma   90.00
#
_symmetry.space_group_name_H-M   'P 1'
#
loop_
_entity.id
_entity.type
_entity.pdbx_description
1 polymer ?
#
loop_
_entity_poly.entity_id
_entity_poly.type
_entity_poly.pdbx_seq_one_letter_code
_entity_poly.pdbx_strand_id
1 'polypeptide(L)'
;MDQWPEHLRIPKTTTLIPAIPKLHEPMHQATNHQVFSLNFISGVGLSDLETPERVWGPHNNFGNGTKTQGPGSRQDTLDDHFGFWNWLKFIGIVEGHRGFSESLDHELLASFETICADWEADAFPKKVKNPYETERTDITEAEARKALALQEEELLKSGAAPVHETSASSFITMGLDIEESQRRLRRFAKDALAQATARQEAGLTEQRNGLRHRIKA
;
A
#
# COMPACT_ATOMS: atom_id res chain seq x y z
N MET A 1 23.10 -29.48 -2.22
CA MET A 1 22.78 -29.88 -0.83
C MET A 1 23.57 -31.09 -0.35
N ASP A 2 24.24 -31.84 -1.26
CA ASP A 2 25.00 -33.04 -0.88
C ASP A 2 26.27 -32.75 -0.06
N GLN A 3 26.76 -31.51 -0.08
CA GLN A 3 27.93 -31.06 0.69
C GLN A 3 27.62 -30.76 2.16
N TRP A 4 26.35 -30.74 2.57
CA TRP A 4 25.97 -30.46 3.95
C TRP A 4 26.00 -31.75 4.78
N PRO A 5 26.38 -31.68 6.08
CA PRO A 5 26.24 -32.80 7.02
C PRO A 5 24.83 -33.39 6.96
N GLU A 6 24.72 -34.72 7.07
CA GLU A 6 23.45 -35.44 6.88
C GLU A 6 22.31 -34.91 7.76
N HIS A 7 22.62 -34.57 9.02
CA HIS A 7 21.64 -34.01 9.97
C HIS A 7 21.17 -32.58 9.66
N LEU A 8 21.84 -31.87 8.75
CA LEU A 8 21.44 -30.54 8.29
C LEU A 8 20.78 -30.56 6.91
N ARG A 9 20.69 -31.74 6.27
CA ARG A 9 20.02 -31.87 4.99
C ARG A 9 18.51 -31.81 5.22
N ILE A 10 17.84 -30.99 4.42
CA ILE A 10 16.39 -30.89 4.44
C ILE A 10 15.81 -32.26 4.01
N PRO A 11 14.86 -32.85 4.77
CA PRO A 11 14.21 -34.08 4.39
C PRO A 11 13.62 -34.01 2.98
N LYS A 12 13.72 -35.10 2.20
CA LYS A 12 13.14 -35.15 0.84
C LYS A 12 11.61 -35.01 0.83
N THR A 13 10.97 -35.21 1.98
CA THR A 13 9.53 -35.03 2.19
C THR A 13 9.14 -33.58 2.49
N THR A 14 10.11 -32.68 2.66
CA THR A 14 9.84 -31.27 2.93
C THR A 14 9.38 -30.56 1.65
N THR A 15 8.19 -29.96 1.71
CA THR A 15 7.70 -29.05 0.68
C THR A 15 8.21 -27.64 0.97
N LEU A 16 8.86 -27.02 -0.01
CA LEU A 16 9.29 -25.63 0.06
C LEU A 16 8.33 -24.75 -0.75
N ILE A 17 7.86 -23.66 -0.13
CA ILE A 17 7.02 -22.67 -0.78
C ILE A 17 7.88 -21.41 -0.97
N PRO A 18 8.07 -20.92 -2.20
CA PRO A 18 8.81 -19.68 -2.42
C PRO A 18 7.99 -18.49 -1.90
N ALA A 19 8.66 -17.55 -1.22
CA ALA A 19 8.05 -16.35 -0.69
C ALA A 19 8.96 -15.14 -0.91
N ILE A 20 8.37 -13.97 -1.10
CA ILE A 20 9.07 -12.69 -1.21
C ILE A 20 8.68 -11.81 -0.02
N PRO A 21 9.65 -11.31 0.78
CA PRO A 21 9.40 -10.34 1.85
C PRO A 21 8.69 -9.06 1.35
N LYS A 22 7.86 -8.44 2.21
CA LYS A 22 6.92 -7.40 1.75
C LYS A 22 7.57 -6.10 1.28
N LEU A 23 8.76 -5.72 1.76
CA LEU A 23 9.46 -4.53 1.25
C LEU A 23 10.05 -4.78 -0.15
N HIS A 24 10.35 -6.03 -0.45
CA HIS A 24 10.94 -6.43 -1.72
C HIS A 24 9.88 -6.53 -2.82
N GLU A 25 8.59 -6.67 -2.47
CA GLU A 25 7.46 -6.68 -3.41
C GLU A 25 7.45 -5.45 -4.35
N PRO A 26 7.51 -4.18 -3.84
CA PRO A 26 7.59 -2.99 -4.71
C PRO A 26 8.92 -2.81 -5.45
N MET A 27 10.00 -3.46 -5.00
CA MET A 27 11.34 -3.35 -5.60
C MET A 27 11.58 -4.37 -6.74
N HIS A 28 10.65 -5.30 -6.95
CA HIS A 28 10.65 -6.29 -8.02
C HIS A 28 9.53 -6.02 -9.05
N GLN A 29 9.32 -6.96 -9.97
CA GLN A 29 8.54 -6.76 -11.21
C GLN A 29 7.00 -6.86 -11.14
N ALA A 30 6.30 -6.83 -10.01
CA ALA A 30 4.82 -6.92 -9.83
C ALA A 30 3.99 -8.01 -10.59
N THR A 31 4.43 -8.52 -11.74
CA THR A 31 3.70 -9.42 -12.63
C THR A 31 3.65 -10.80 -11.98
N ASN A 32 2.44 -11.32 -11.76
CA ASN A 32 2.21 -12.60 -11.08
C ASN A 32 2.91 -12.70 -9.70
N HIS A 33 3.06 -11.59 -8.99
CA HIS A 33 3.74 -11.56 -7.68
C HIS A 33 2.92 -12.19 -6.54
N GLN A 34 1.60 -12.27 -6.70
CA GLN A 34 0.68 -12.76 -5.69
C GLN A 34 1.01 -14.21 -5.27
N VAL A 35 1.59 -15.02 -6.16
CA VAL A 35 2.03 -16.40 -5.84
C VAL A 35 3.17 -16.47 -4.83
N PHE A 36 3.88 -15.36 -4.60
CA PHE A 36 5.00 -15.25 -3.64
C PHE A 36 4.65 -14.37 -2.43
N SER A 37 3.45 -13.77 -2.40
CA SER A 37 3.08 -12.79 -1.38
C SER A 37 2.81 -13.47 -0.04
N LEU A 38 3.46 -12.97 1.01
CA LEU A 38 3.23 -13.43 2.38
C LEU A 38 1.80 -13.20 2.88
N ASN A 39 1.02 -12.34 2.22
CA ASN A 39 -0.39 -12.15 2.55
C ASN A 39 -1.25 -13.36 2.15
N PHE A 40 -0.77 -14.21 1.23
CA PHE A 40 -1.54 -15.29 0.61
C PHE A 40 -0.92 -16.68 0.80
N ILE A 41 0.13 -16.79 1.63
CA ILE A 41 0.77 -18.07 1.98
C ILE A 41 0.27 -18.50 3.35
N SER A 42 -0.40 -19.64 3.43
CA SER A 42 -0.87 -20.19 4.70
C SER A 42 0.30 -20.51 5.64
N GLY A 43 0.11 -20.25 6.93
CA GLY A 43 1.08 -20.56 7.99
C GLY A 43 2.16 -19.51 8.26
N VAL A 44 2.29 -18.45 7.45
CA VAL A 44 3.27 -17.37 7.70
C VAL A 44 2.76 -16.30 8.68
N GLY A 45 1.45 -16.31 8.99
CA GLY A 45 0.79 -15.33 9.86
C GLY A 45 0.83 -13.91 9.28
N LEU A 46 0.70 -12.90 10.14
CA LEU A 46 0.84 -11.49 9.75
C LEU A 46 2.30 -11.06 9.59
N SER A 47 3.19 -12.00 9.25
CA SER A 47 4.59 -11.71 9.03
C SER A 47 4.80 -10.95 7.73
N ASP A 48 5.80 -10.08 7.73
CA ASP A 48 6.33 -9.42 6.54
C ASP A 48 7.70 -9.95 6.12
N LEU A 49 8.29 -10.81 6.93
CA LEU A 49 9.68 -11.29 6.83
C LEU A 49 10.74 -10.19 6.73
N GLU A 50 10.41 -8.96 7.13
CA GLU A 50 11.34 -7.81 7.19
C GLU A 50 11.77 -7.53 8.64
N THR A 51 11.27 -8.31 9.59
CA THR A 51 11.55 -8.16 11.02
C THR A 51 13.05 -8.26 11.33
N PRO A 52 13.83 -9.20 10.75
CA PRO A 52 15.28 -9.22 10.94
C PRO A 52 15.96 -7.89 10.60
N GLU A 53 15.57 -7.25 9.49
CA GLU A 53 16.09 -5.97 9.01
C GLU A 53 15.63 -4.81 9.90
N ARG A 54 14.35 -4.82 10.29
CA ARG A 54 13.74 -3.80 11.17
C ARG A 54 14.23 -3.85 12.60
N VAL A 55 14.59 -5.03 13.10
CA VAL A 55 15.23 -5.19 14.40
C VAL A 55 16.68 -4.75 14.30
N TRP A 56 17.39 -5.11 13.23
CA TRP A 56 18.80 -4.79 13.07
C TRP A 56 19.05 -3.27 13.10
N GLY A 57 18.33 -2.47 12.31
CA GLY A 57 18.60 -1.02 12.18
C GLY A 57 18.64 -0.26 13.53
N PRO A 58 17.56 -0.28 14.33
CA PRO A 58 17.50 0.36 15.65
C PRO A 58 18.48 -0.22 16.66
N HIS A 59 18.73 -1.53 16.63
CA HIS A 59 19.58 -2.20 17.62
C HIS A 59 21.07 -2.17 17.26
N ASN A 60 21.43 -1.89 16.01
CA ASN A 60 22.82 -1.77 15.56
C ASN A 60 23.59 -0.72 16.39
N ASN A 61 22.91 0.33 16.84
CA ASN A 61 23.49 1.38 17.68
C ASN A 61 23.94 0.84 19.07
N PHE A 62 23.28 -0.19 19.62
CA PHE A 62 23.72 -0.84 20.86
C PHE A 62 25.03 -1.61 20.69
N GLY A 63 25.36 -1.98 19.46
CA GLY A 63 26.60 -2.67 19.12
C GLY A 63 27.83 -1.87 19.58
N ASN A 64 27.80 -0.54 19.52
CA ASN A 64 28.87 0.31 20.05
C ASN A 64 28.71 0.60 21.55
N GLY A 65 27.49 0.87 22.01
CA GLY A 65 27.21 1.24 23.41
C GLY A 65 27.46 0.13 24.44
N THR A 66 27.45 -1.14 24.01
CA THR A 66 27.63 -2.30 24.89
C THR A 66 29.05 -2.89 24.88
N LYS A 67 29.99 -2.34 24.09
CA LYS A 67 31.34 -2.92 23.90
C LYS A 67 32.18 -2.98 25.17
N THR A 68 32.04 -1.99 26.05
CA THR A 68 32.83 -1.85 27.28
C THR A 68 32.15 -2.48 28.49
N GLN A 69 30.96 -3.05 28.31
CA GLN A 69 30.18 -3.66 29.38
C GLN A 69 30.67 -5.08 29.68
N GLY A 70 30.52 -5.51 30.93
CA GLY A 70 30.77 -6.90 31.32
C GLY A 70 29.72 -7.86 30.71
N PRO A 71 30.00 -9.17 30.61
CA PRO A 71 29.10 -10.12 29.95
C PRO A 71 27.66 -10.13 30.50
N GLY A 72 27.50 -10.09 31.83
CA GLY A 72 26.20 -10.04 32.49
C GLY A 72 25.46 -8.74 32.23
N SER A 73 26.08 -7.59 32.53
CA SER A 73 25.47 -6.27 32.32
C SER A 73 25.13 -6.00 30.85
N ARG A 74 25.93 -6.54 29.93
CA ARG A 74 25.66 -6.49 28.49
C ARG A 74 24.41 -7.28 28.12
N GLN A 75 24.25 -8.47 28.69
CA GLN A 75 23.06 -9.30 28.45
C GLN A 75 21.81 -8.61 28.99
N ASP A 76 21.85 -8.12 30.23
CA ASP A 76 20.72 -7.41 30.85
C ASP A 76 20.30 -6.19 30.02
N THR A 77 21.27 -5.39 29.57
CA THR A 77 21.02 -4.23 28.71
C THR A 77 20.33 -4.62 27.40
N LEU A 78 20.80 -5.68 26.74
CA LEU A 78 20.19 -6.15 25.49
C LEU A 78 18.77 -6.67 25.69
N ASP A 79 18.55 -7.46 26.75
CA ASP A 79 17.23 -8.00 27.09
C ASP A 79 16.22 -6.89 27.40
N ASP A 80 16.60 -5.85 28.15
CA ASP A 80 15.74 -4.69 28.42
C ASP A 80 15.32 -3.97 27.12
N HIS A 81 16.26 -3.77 26.19
CA HIS A 81 15.98 -3.14 24.91
C HIS A 81 15.07 -4.00 24.02
N PHE A 82 15.31 -5.31 23.93
CA PHE A 82 14.44 -6.23 23.21
C PHE A 82 13.05 -6.32 23.85
N GLY A 83 12.98 -6.31 25.18
CA GLY A 83 11.74 -6.29 25.95
C GLY A 83 10.91 -5.04 25.66
N PHE A 84 11.53 -3.85 25.70
CA PHE A 84 10.89 -2.59 25.33
C PHE A 84 10.41 -2.59 23.86
N TRP A 85 11.23 -3.09 22.95
CA TRP A 85 10.85 -3.21 21.53
C TRP A 85 9.63 -4.14 21.34
N ASN A 86 9.55 -5.23 22.11
CA ASN A 86 8.37 -6.10 22.09
C ASN A 86 7.13 -5.40 22.66
N TRP A 87 7.27 -4.62 23.72
CA TRP A 87 6.17 -3.81 24.26
C TRP A 87 5.64 -2.79 23.23
N LEU A 88 6.52 -2.12 22.49
CA LEU A 88 6.12 -1.21 21.40
C LEU A 88 5.30 -1.92 20.31
N LYS A 89 5.61 -3.19 20.02
CA LYS A 89 4.79 -4.00 19.09
C LYS A 89 3.40 -4.26 19.67
N PHE A 90 3.31 -4.63 20.94
CA PHE A 90 2.02 -4.95 21.59
C PHE A 90 1.05 -3.78 21.57
N ILE A 91 1.52 -2.56 21.82
CA ILE A 91 0.67 -1.37 21.81
C ILE A 91 0.29 -0.88 20.40
N GLY A 92 0.95 -1.41 19.36
CA GLY A 92 0.74 -1.03 17.96
C GLY A 92 -0.18 -1.96 17.17
N ILE A 93 -0.65 -3.06 17.77
CA ILE A 93 -1.55 -4.01 17.10
C ILE A 93 -2.98 -3.47 17.17
N VAL A 94 -3.54 -3.15 16.01
CA VAL A 94 -4.96 -2.81 15.83
C VAL A 94 -5.54 -3.75 14.77
N GLU A 95 -6.57 -4.50 15.15
CA GLU A 95 -7.32 -5.38 14.23
C GLU A 95 -8.52 -4.59 13.69
N GLY A 96 -8.54 -4.37 12.37
CA GLY A 96 -9.53 -3.52 11.70
C GLY A 96 -10.44 -4.24 10.72
N HIS A 97 -10.50 -5.58 10.73
CA HIS A 97 -11.06 -6.35 9.61
C HIS A 97 -12.47 -6.91 9.85
N ARG A 98 -12.97 -6.96 11.10
CA ARG A 98 -14.26 -7.63 11.38
C ARG A 98 -15.50 -6.95 10.79
N GLY A 99 -15.50 -5.63 10.57
CA GLY A 99 -16.71 -4.90 10.14
C GLY A 99 -17.03 -4.95 8.64
N PHE A 100 -16.08 -5.34 7.79
CA PHE A 100 -16.25 -5.21 6.33
C PHE A 100 -17.04 -6.36 5.71
N SER A 101 -16.78 -7.61 6.14
CA SER A 101 -17.38 -8.80 5.54
C SER A 101 -18.90 -8.89 5.71
N GLU A 102 -19.44 -8.34 6.80
CA GLU A 102 -20.89 -8.34 7.08
C GLU A 102 -21.69 -7.43 6.14
N SER A 103 -21.03 -6.54 5.39
CA SER A 103 -21.68 -5.59 4.48
C SER A 103 -21.83 -6.10 3.05
N LEU A 104 -21.32 -7.29 2.75
CA LEU A 104 -21.27 -7.85 1.40
C LEU A 104 -22.40 -8.84 1.14
N ASP A 105 -22.78 -8.99 -0.12
CA ASP A 105 -23.74 -10.00 -0.55
C ASP A 105 -23.22 -11.42 -0.25
N HIS A 106 -24.08 -12.28 0.29
CA HIS A 106 -23.70 -13.61 0.75
C HIS A 106 -23.32 -14.56 -0.39
N GLU A 107 -23.96 -14.47 -1.55
CA GLU A 107 -23.67 -15.34 -2.70
C GLU A 107 -22.33 -14.93 -3.32
N LEU A 108 -22.09 -13.63 -3.43
CA LEU A 108 -20.79 -13.08 -3.83
C LEU A 108 -19.68 -13.55 -2.88
N LEU A 109 -19.90 -13.42 -1.56
CA LEU A 109 -18.93 -13.85 -0.55
C LEU A 109 -18.61 -15.34 -0.67
N ALA A 110 -19.62 -16.20 -0.75
CA ALA A 110 -19.44 -17.65 -0.88
C ALA A 110 -18.66 -18.04 -2.16
N SER A 111 -18.93 -17.37 -3.27
CA SER A 111 -18.21 -17.59 -4.52
C SER A 111 -16.72 -17.21 -4.39
N PHE A 112 -16.43 -16.11 -3.70
CA PHE A 112 -15.06 -15.64 -3.48
C PHE A 112 -14.30 -16.53 -2.50
N GLU A 113 -14.96 -16.99 -1.43
CA GLU A 113 -14.40 -17.95 -0.46
C GLU A 113 -14.01 -19.27 -1.14
N THR A 114 -14.82 -19.75 -2.11
CA THR A 114 -14.50 -20.95 -2.89
C THR A 114 -13.22 -20.77 -3.70
N ILE A 115 -13.07 -19.62 -4.39
CA ILE A 115 -11.85 -19.33 -5.17
C ILE A 115 -10.63 -19.23 -4.24
N CYS A 116 -10.78 -18.63 -3.05
CA CYS A 116 -9.71 -18.58 -2.04
C CYS A 116 -9.31 -19.98 -1.56
N ALA A 117 -10.28 -20.85 -1.26
CA ALA A 117 -10.02 -22.21 -0.81
C ALA A 117 -9.30 -23.05 -1.87
N ASP A 118 -9.74 -22.97 -3.12
CA ASP A 118 -9.09 -23.64 -4.26
C ASP A 118 -7.65 -23.12 -4.44
N TRP A 119 -7.47 -21.80 -4.33
CA TRP A 119 -6.15 -21.17 -4.39
C TRP A 119 -5.22 -21.68 -3.28
N GLU A 120 -5.68 -21.73 -2.04
CA GLU A 120 -4.87 -22.18 -0.90
C GLU A 120 -4.46 -23.65 -1.05
N ALA A 121 -5.35 -24.50 -1.53
CA ALA A 121 -5.11 -25.94 -1.71
C ALA A 121 -4.13 -26.27 -2.84
N ASP A 122 -3.97 -25.38 -3.81
CA ASP A 122 -3.12 -25.65 -4.99
C ASP A 122 -1.62 -25.63 -4.65
N ALA A 123 -0.85 -26.54 -5.25
CA ALA A 123 0.58 -26.63 -5.01
C ALA A 123 1.36 -25.57 -5.81
N PHE A 124 2.57 -25.21 -5.38
CA PHE A 124 3.44 -24.37 -6.19
C PHE A 124 4.06 -25.19 -7.36
N PRO A 125 4.12 -24.65 -8.59
CA PRO A 125 3.58 -23.35 -9.02
C PRO A 125 2.05 -23.39 -9.13
N LYS A 126 1.39 -22.32 -8.65
CA LYS A 126 -0.07 -22.16 -8.70
C LYS A 126 -0.56 -22.19 -10.16
N LYS A 127 -1.66 -22.90 -10.40
CA LYS A 127 -2.32 -23.12 -11.70
C LYS A 127 -3.79 -22.74 -11.68
N VAL A 128 -4.41 -22.73 -10.51
CA VAL A 128 -5.81 -22.30 -10.35
C VAL A 128 -5.94 -20.78 -10.48
N LYS A 129 -7.18 -20.30 -10.65
CA LYS A 129 -7.46 -18.87 -10.77
C LYS A 129 -6.94 -18.12 -9.54
N ASN A 130 -6.24 -17.00 -9.78
CA ASN A 130 -5.73 -16.15 -8.73
C ASN A 130 -6.82 -15.17 -8.23
N PRO A 131 -7.35 -15.32 -7.01
CA PRO A 131 -8.37 -14.41 -6.48
C PRO A 131 -7.82 -13.01 -6.16
N TYR A 132 -6.50 -12.88 -6.05
CA TYR A 132 -5.82 -11.65 -5.63
C TYR A 132 -5.19 -10.89 -6.79
N GLU A 133 -5.25 -11.46 -8.00
CA GLU A 133 -4.93 -10.74 -9.21
C GLU A 133 -6.10 -9.84 -9.56
N THR A 134 -5.91 -8.55 -9.37
CA THR A 134 -6.85 -7.56 -9.90
C THR A 134 -6.51 -7.32 -11.35
N GLU A 135 -7.47 -7.58 -12.24
CA GLU A 135 -7.41 -7.06 -13.59
C GLU A 135 -7.37 -5.54 -13.47
N ARG A 136 -6.20 -4.96 -13.73
CA ARG A 136 -6.06 -3.52 -13.76
C ARG A 136 -6.85 -3.01 -14.96
N THR A 137 -8.00 -2.42 -14.70
CA THR A 137 -8.61 -1.48 -15.63
C THR A 137 -7.81 -0.18 -15.52
N ASP A 138 -6.60 -0.18 -16.07
CA ASP A 138 -5.76 1.01 -16.18
C ASP A 138 -6.38 1.93 -17.24
N ILE A 139 -7.54 2.50 -16.94
CA ILE A 139 -8.08 3.59 -17.74
C ILE A 139 -7.28 4.84 -17.37
N THR A 140 -6.69 5.47 -18.36
CA THR A 140 -6.10 6.79 -18.17
C THR A 140 -7.20 7.80 -17.88
N GLU A 141 -6.84 8.89 -17.19
CA GLU A 141 -7.77 10.00 -16.97
C GLU A 141 -8.36 10.52 -18.29
N ALA A 142 -7.55 10.56 -19.35
CA ALA A 142 -7.99 10.97 -20.68
C ALA A 142 -9.05 10.02 -21.27
N GLU A 143 -8.89 8.71 -21.09
CA GLU A 143 -9.86 7.70 -21.52
C GLU A 143 -11.16 7.78 -20.71
N ALA A 144 -11.07 7.99 -19.40
CA ALA A 144 -12.24 8.20 -18.54
C ALA A 144 -13.01 9.47 -18.97
N ARG A 145 -12.30 10.59 -19.19
CA ARG A 145 -12.90 11.84 -19.70
C ARG A 145 -13.58 11.63 -21.06
N LYS A 146 -12.94 10.89 -21.98
CA LYS A 146 -13.51 10.56 -23.29
C LYS A 146 -14.80 9.73 -23.16
N ALA A 147 -14.81 8.70 -22.31
CA ALA A 147 -15.98 7.86 -22.11
C ALA A 147 -17.16 8.66 -21.55
N LEU A 148 -16.91 9.54 -20.57
CA LEU A 148 -17.93 10.42 -19.99
C LEU A 148 -18.47 11.43 -21.02
N ALA A 149 -17.60 12.00 -21.86
CA ALA A 149 -18.03 12.91 -22.92
C ALA A 149 -18.92 12.23 -23.98
N LEU A 150 -18.61 10.99 -24.36
CA LEU A 150 -19.43 10.21 -25.28
C LEU A 150 -20.79 9.85 -24.68
N GLN A 151 -20.84 9.50 -23.39
CA GLN A 151 -22.10 9.26 -22.69
C GLN A 151 -22.98 10.51 -22.65
N GLU A 152 -22.38 11.68 -22.43
CA GLU A 152 -23.08 12.96 -22.46
C GLU A 152 -23.64 13.27 -23.86
N GLU A 153 -22.85 13.05 -24.92
CA GLU A 153 -23.30 13.22 -26.31
C GLU A 153 -24.51 12.31 -26.64
N GLU A 154 -24.48 11.05 -26.18
CA GLU A 154 -25.57 10.11 -26.41
C GLU A 154 -26.85 10.50 -25.66
N LEU A 155 -26.73 10.99 -24.42
CA LEU A 155 -27.85 11.54 -23.67
C LEU A 155 -28.48 12.73 -24.38
N LEU A 156 -27.66 13.65 -24.91
CA LEU A 156 -28.14 14.80 -25.68
C LEU A 156 -28.86 14.36 -26.98
N LYS A 157 -28.33 13.34 -27.69
CA LYS A 157 -28.99 12.75 -28.87
C LYS A 157 -30.34 12.12 -28.54
N SER A 158 -30.47 11.50 -27.37
CA SER A 158 -31.72 10.89 -26.90
C SER A 158 -32.80 11.91 -26.49
N GLY A 159 -32.48 13.21 -26.50
CA GLY A 159 -33.38 14.29 -26.14
C GLY A 159 -33.47 14.56 -24.64
N ALA A 160 -32.55 13.99 -23.84
CA ALA A 160 -32.45 14.31 -22.43
C ALA A 160 -32.00 15.77 -22.26
N ALA A 161 -32.82 16.59 -21.58
CA ALA A 161 -32.45 17.96 -21.27
C ALA A 161 -31.40 17.97 -20.14
N PRO A 162 -30.29 18.72 -20.30
CA PRO A 162 -29.33 18.88 -19.21
C PRO A 162 -29.99 19.59 -18.01
N VAL A 163 -29.82 19.04 -16.82
CA VAL A 163 -30.37 19.61 -15.56
C VAL A 163 -29.61 20.88 -15.16
N HIS A 164 -28.33 20.96 -15.50
CA HIS A 164 -27.43 22.06 -15.18
C HIS A 164 -26.64 22.46 -16.43
N GLU A 165 -26.17 23.70 -16.46
CA GLU A 165 -25.29 24.20 -17.53
C GLU A 165 -23.94 23.46 -17.58
N THR A 166 -23.43 23.07 -16.41
CA THR A 166 -22.22 22.26 -16.27
C THR A 166 -22.58 20.80 -16.07
N SER A 167 -21.99 19.90 -16.87
CA SER A 167 -22.20 18.46 -16.71
C SER A 167 -21.57 17.92 -15.43
N ALA A 168 -22.13 16.82 -14.91
CA ALA A 168 -21.65 16.23 -13.65
C ALA A 168 -20.17 15.82 -13.73
N SER A 169 -19.74 15.26 -14.86
CA SER A 169 -18.34 14.89 -15.12
C SER A 169 -17.41 16.12 -15.11
N SER A 170 -17.81 17.19 -15.79
CA SER A 170 -17.10 18.47 -15.82
C SER A 170 -17.01 19.10 -14.43
N PHE A 171 -18.09 19.04 -13.65
CA PHE A 171 -18.13 19.55 -12.28
C PHE A 171 -17.17 18.79 -11.36
N ILE A 172 -17.18 17.45 -11.39
CA ILE A 172 -16.24 16.63 -10.61
C ILE A 172 -14.80 16.91 -11.02
N THR A 173 -14.53 16.99 -12.32
CA THR A 173 -13.20 17.29 -12.84
C THR A 173 -12.70 18.64 -12.34
N MET A 174 -13.55 19.67 -12.39
CA MET A 174 -13.22 21.00 -11.88
C MET A 174 -12.91 20.97 -10.38
N GLY A 175 -13.70 20.21 -9.59
CA GLY A 175 -13.47 20.01 -8.16
C GLY A 175 -12.12 19.37 -7.86
N LEU A 176 -11.77 18.30 -8.59
CA LEU A 176 -10.48 17.61 -8.48
C LEU A 176 -9.31 18.54 -8.85
N ASP A 177 -9.43 19.32 -9.93
CA ASP A 177 -8.40 20.28 -10.34
C ASP A 177 -8.18 21.39 -9.29
N ILE A 178 -9.26 21.82 -8.63
CA ILE A 178 -9.20 22.79 -7.52
C ILE A 178 -8.51 22.15 -6.31
N GLU A 179 -8.88 20.92 -5.95
CA GLU A 179 -8.26 20.19 -4.83
C GLU A 179 -6.76 19.96 -5.07
N GLU A 180 -6.36 19.53 -6.26
CA GLU A 180 -4.96 19.35 -6.62
C GLU A 180 -4.19 20.69 -6.50
N SER A 181 -4.79 21.78 -6.99
CA SER A 181 -4.22 23.12 -6.87
C SER A 181 -4.05 23.54 -5.41
N GLN A 182 -5.04 23.26 -4.54
CA GLN A 182 -4.95 23.49 -3.09
C GLN A 182 -3.80 22.69 -2.46
N ARG A 183 -3.71 21.38 -2.73
CA ARG A 183 -2.66 20.50 -2.21
C ARG A 183 -1.27 20.97 -2.63
N ARG A 184 -1.10 21.31 -3.92
CA ARG A 184 0.16 21.81 -4.47
C ARG A 184 0.58 23.14 -3.83
N LEU A 185 -0.35 24.10 -3.72
CA LEU A 185 -0.07 25.38 -3.06
C LEU A 185 0.30 25.18 -1.59
N ARG A 186 -0.38 24.28 -0.88
CA ARG A 186 -0.10 24.00 0.53
C ARG A 186 1.30 23.44 0.71
N ARG A 187 1.74 22.52 -0.16
CA ARG A 187 3.11 21.99 -0.15
C ARG A 187 4.12 23.11 -0.43
N PHE A 188 3.91 23.87 -1.50
CA PHE A 188 4.80 24.98 -1.87
C PHE A 188 4.90 26.04 -0.77
N ALA A 189 3.79 26.39 -0.11
CA ALA A 189 3.79 27.33 1.01
C ALA A 189 4.54 26.80 2.23
N LYS A 190 4.45 25.49 2.53
CA LYS A 190 5.19 24.86 3.62
C LYS A 190 6.70 24.91 3.38
N ASP A 191 7.13 24.65 2.14
CA ASP A 191 8.54 24.66 1.75
C ASP A 191 9.11 26.10 1.73
N ALA A 192 8.27 27.08 1.37
CA ALA A 192 8.64 28.50 1.30
C ALA A 192 8.88 29.16 2.68
N LEU A 193 8.28 28.65 3.75
CA LEU A 193 8.23 29.32 5.06
C LEU A 193 9.58 29.42 5.80
N ALA A 194 10.66 28.80 5.33
CA ALA A 194 11.97 28.88 5.99
C ALA A 194 12.92 29.94 5.39
N GLN A 195 12.94 30.12 4.05
CA GLN A 195 13.85 31.03 3.34
C GLN A 195 13.33 31.42 1.93
N ALA A 196 12.06 31.82 1.78
CA ALA A 196 11.54 32.25 0.49
C ALA A 196 12.14 33.58 0.02
N THR A 197 12.53 33.63 -1.24
CA THR A 197 12.87 34.88 -1.94
C THR A 197 11.61 35.69 -2.25
N ALA A 198 11.73 37.02 -2.39
CA ALA A 198 10.59 37.89 -2.77
C ALA A 198 9.87 37.43 -4.05
N ARG A 199 10.59 36.82 -5.00
CA ARG A 199 10.01 36.22 -6.20
C ARG A 199 9.11 35.01 -5.90
N GLN A 200 9.51 34.17 -4.95
CA GLN A 200 8.71 33.01 -4.52
C GLN A 200 7.47 33.46 -3.74
N GLU A 201 7.57 34.51 -2.92
CA GLU A 201 6.43 35.09 -2.19
C GLU A 201 5.39 35.72 -3.13
N ALA A 202 5.85 36.48 -4.14
CA ALA A 202 4.99 37.04 -5.17
C ALA A 202 4.27 35.93 -5.96
N GLY A 203 5.01 34.90 -6.41
CA GLY A 203 4.42 33.76 -7.12
C GLY A 203 3.41 32.98 -6.28
N LEU A 204 3.68 32.78 -4.98
CA LEU A 204 2.73 32.14 -4.06
C LEU A 204 1.44 32.99 -3.92
N THR A 205 1.58 34.31 -3.84
CA THR A 205 0.44 35.23 -3.73
C THR A 205 -0.42 35.22 -5.00
N GLU A 206 0.21 35.27 -6.18
CA GLU A 206 -0.49 35.16 -7.47
C GLU A 206 -1.24 33.83 -7.60
N GLN A 207 -0.58 32.71 -7.26
CA GLN A 207 -1.20 31.39 -7.28
C GLN A 207 -2.38 31.28 -6.30
N ARG A 208 -2.28 31.90 -5.11
CA ARG A 208 -3.39 31.96 -4.14
C ARG A 208 -4.57 32.76 -4.67
N ASN A 209 -4.30 33.88 -5.33
CA ASN A 209 -5.35 34.70 -5.94
C ASN A 209 -6.04 33.95 -7.08
N GLY A 210 -5.28 33.31 -7.98
CA GLY A 210 -5.84 32.48 -9.05
C GLY A 210 -6.74 31.37 -8.51
N LEU A 211 -6.31 30.67 -7.46
CA LEU A 211 -7.13 29.65 -6.80
C LEU A 211 -8.41 30.22 -6.17
N ARG A 212 -8.34 31.38 -5.51
CA ARG A 212 -9.52 32.06 -4.94
C ARG A 212 -10.53 32.44 -6.00
N HIS A 213 -10.08 32.86 -7.18
CA HIS A 213 -10.98 33.15 -8.30
C HIS A 213 -11.68 31.88 -8.79
N ARG A 214 -10.94 30.77 -8.95
CA ARG A 214 -11.50 29.48 -9.37
C ARG A 214 -12.52 28.88 -8.39
N ILE A 215 -12.39 29.16 -7.10
CA ILE A 215 -13.34 28.68 -6.07
C ILE A 215 -14.62 29.53 -6.03
N LYS A 216 -14.55 30.79 -6.45
CA LYS A 216 -15.68 31.74 -6.38
C LYS A 216 -16.50 31.82 -7.68
N ALA A 217 -15.96 31.30 -8.78
CA ALA A 217 -16.63 31.18 -10.07
C ALA A 217 -17.61 30.00 -10.02
#